data_AF-A0A183V648-F1
#
_entry.id   AF-A0A183V648-F1
#
_cell.length_a   1.000
_cell.length_b   1.000
_cell.length_c   1.000
_cell.angle_alpha   90.00
_cell.angle_beta   90.00
_cell.angle_gamma   90.00
#
_symmetry.space_group_name_H-M   'P 1'
#
loop_
_entity.id
_entity.type
_entity.pdbx_description
1 polymer ?
#
loop_
_entity_poly.entity_id
_entity_poly.type
_entity_poly.pdbx_seq_one_letter_code
_entity_poly.pdbx_strand_id
1 'polypeptide(L)'
;MDTFLDEYLSPTQIPTLFITALPLRSDEPPFTKIFYPDNIRTDKQVNLSELRERSWYYICVEWENFNRHNESTGTDCRILRTLDRFGKSAETTVSDLEIFDIGATTMQFRIRSLVDFPMRLTASLQGGDGPLVPSHVFNYRESSDLDITFAFLKQDGEYGKLCILEEPLVTGYTAMGRLVAGMNIEKCYFGDYRNALF
;
A
#
# COMPACT_ATOMS: atom_id res chain seq x y z
N MET A 1 4.49 42.61 1.65
CA MET A 1 4.81 41.27 2.19
C MET A 1 4.66 40.21 1.11
N ASP A 2 3.73 40.38 0.16
CA ASP A 2 3.56 39.48 -0.99
C ASP A 2 4.65 39.55 -2.07
N THR A 3 5.35 40.68 -2.20
CA THR A 3 6.42 40.84 -3.20
C THR A 3 7.62 39.93 -2.98
N PHE A 4 7.96 39.61 -1.73
CA PHE A 4 9.04 38.66 -1.41
C PHE A 4 8.65 37.23 -1.78
N LEU A 5 7.38 36.84 -1.56
CA LEU A 5 6.87 35.54 -1.99
C LEU A 5 6.80 35.46 -3.52
N ASP A 6 6.35 36.50 -4.21
CA ASP A 6 6.31 36.51 -5.69
C ASP A 6 7.71 36.50 -6.34
N GLU A 7 8.71 37.12 -5.70
CA GLU A 7 10.09 37.16 -6.18
C GLU A 7 10.86 35.85 -5.86
N TYR A 8 10.59 35.24 -4.71
CA TYR A 8 11.13 33.92 -4.34
C TYR A 8 10.44 32.79 -5.11
N LEU A 9 9.13 32.89 -5.36
CA LEU A 9 8.36 31.96 -6.20
C LEU A 9 8.43 32.34 -7.69
N SER A 10 9.35 33.23 -8.08
CA SER A 10 9.57 33.55 -9.49
C SER A 10 9.86 32.25 -10.28
N PRO A 11 9.45 32.18 -11.58
CA PRO A 11 9.42 30.94 -12.38
C PRO A 11 10.74 30.16 -12.47
N THR A 12 11.83 30.71 -11.94
CA THR A 12 13.15 30.12 -11.83
C THR A 12 13.34 29.19 -10.61
N GLN A 13 12.37 28.95 -9.73
CA GLN A 13 12.55 28.06 -8.55
C GLN A 13 11.62 26.83 -8.49
N ILE A 14 10.94 26.50 -9.59
CA ILE A 14 10.04 25.34 -9.59
C ILE A 14 10.87 24.04 -9.73
N PRO A 15 10.77 23.09 -8.78
CA PRO A 15 11.59 21.89 -8.80
C PRO A 15 11.13 20.93 -9.90
N THR A 16 12.10 20.29 -10.57
CA THR A 16 11.85 19.14 -11.44
C THR A 16 11.25 18.01 -10.61
N LEU A 17 10.20 17.37 -11.11
CA LEU A 17 9.61 16.19 -10.49
C LEU A 17 10.07 14.93 -11.21
N PHE A 18 10.53 13.96 -10.45
CA PHE A 18 10.84 12.61 -10.92
C PHE A 18 9.77 11.68 -10.39
N ILE A 19 8.98 11.10 -11.30
CA ILE A 19 7.99 10.09 -10.97
C ILE A 19 8.58 8.74 -11.35
N THR A 20 8.78 7.87 -10.36
CA THR A 20 9.22 6.49 -10.59
C THR A 20 8.07 5.54 -10.29
N ALA A 21 7.77 4.65 -11.24
CA ALA A 21 6.89 3.52 -11.04
C ALA A 21 7.73 2.24 -11.04
N LEU A 22 7.86 1.61 -9.87
CA LEU A 22 8.56 0.34 -9.69
C LEU A 22 7.52 -0.78 -9.67
N PRO A 23 7.49 -1.65 -10.69
CA PRO A 23 6.56 -2.77 -10.70
C PRO A 23 6.90 -3.73 -9.56
N LEU A 24 5.86 -4.25 -8.90
CA LEU A 24 6.03 -5.34 -7.93
C LEU A 24 6.28 -6.68 -8.64
N ARG A 25 5.82 -6.81 -9.87
CA ARG A 25 6.12 -7.96 -10.72
C ARG A 25 7.53 -7.87 -11.29
N SER A 26 8.22 -9.01 -11.36
CA SER A 26 9.60 -9.07 -11.86
C SER A 26 9.75 -9.06 -13.38
N ASP A 27 8.67 -9.33 -14.13
CA ASP A 27 8.68 -9.34 -15.59
C ASP A 27 8.50 -7.96 -16.22
N GLU A 28 8.29 -6.93 -15.39
CA GLU A 28 8.06 -5.56 -15.84
C GLU A 28 9.27 -4.66 -15.53
N PRO A 29 9.70 -3.81 -16.48
CA PRO A 29 10.75 -2.85 -16.22
C PRO A 29 10.21 -1.66 -15.39
N PRO A 30 11.04 -1.03 -14.56
CA PRO A 30 10.69 0.22 -13.91
C PRO A 30 10.47 1.32 -14.95
N PHE A 31 9.53 2.21 -14.66
CA PHE A 31 9.23 3.37 -15.51
C PHE A 31 9.54 4.67 -14.77
N THR A 32 10.11 5.63 -15.50
CA THR A 32 10.42 6.96 -14.97
C THR A 32 9.87 8.03 -15.88
N LYS A 33 9.18 9.01 -15.30
CA LYS A 33 8.69 10.21 -15.99
C LYS A 33 9.24 11.45 -15.29
N ILE A 34 9.90 12.29 -16.06
CA ILE A 34 10.38 13.59 -15.60
C ILE A 34 9.33 14.62 -15.97
N PHE A 35 8.91 15.43 -14.99
CA PHE A 35 7.90 16.45 -15.16
C PHE A 35 8.44 17.81 -14.70
N TYR A 36 8.27 18.81 -15.56
CA TYR A 36 8.64 20.20 -15.30
C TYR A 36 7.36 20.99 -15.07
N PRO A 37 7.02 21.37 -13.83
CA PRO A 37 5.80 22.11 -13.57
C PRO A 37 5.93 23.54 -14.12
N ASP A 38 4.95 23.99 -14.89
CA ASP A 38 4.92 25.37 -15.40
C ASP A 38 4.52 26.39 -14.31
N ASN A 39 3.84 25.93 -13.25
CA ASN A 39 3.45 26.73 -12.08
C ASN A 39 3.17 25.82 -10.86
N ILE A 40 3.18 26.42 -9.67
CA ILE A 40 2.85 25.72 -8.40
C ILE A 40 1.32 25.68 -8.17
N ARG A 41 0.58 26.61 -8.80
CA ARG A 41 -0.87 26.74 -8.66
C ARG A 41 -1.60 26.15 -9.86
N THR A 42 -1.74 24.83 -9.87
CA THR A 42 -2.81 24.15 -10.62
C THR A 42 -3.04 22.76 -10.02
N ASP A 43 -4.30 22.33 -9.90
CA ASP A 43 -4.71 20.94 -9.63
C ASP A 43 -4.41 20.04 -10.84
N LYS A 44 -3.19 20.13 -11.38
CA LYS A 44 -2.74 19.35 -12.54
C LYS A 44 -2.60 17.90 -12.10
N GLN A 45 -3.49 17.06 -12.63
CA GLN A 45 -3.36 15.62 -12.52
C GLN A 45 -2.30 15.14 -13.52
N VAL A 46 -1.31 14.39 -13.03
CA VAL A 46 -0.32 13.73 -13.88
C VAL A 46 -0.83 12.33 -14.20
N ASN A 47 -1.02 12.04 -15.49
CA ASN A 47 -1.41 10.71 -15.94
C ASN A 47 -0.18 9.89 -16.38
N LEU A 48 -0.14 8.64 -15.94
CA LEU A 48 0.88 7.64 -16.26
C LEU A 48 0.24 6.54 -17.13
N SER A 49 -0.03 6.88 -18.40
CA SER A 49 -0.69 5.99 -19.36
C SER A 49 0.21 4.85 -19.86
N GLU A 50 1.51 4.93 -19.60
CA GLU A 50 2.53 3.99 -20.05
C GLU A 50 2.62 2.74 -19.15
N LEU A 51 1.95 2.74 -18.00
CA LEU A 51 1.95 1.62 -17.05
C LEU A 51 1.00 0.50 -17.52
N ARG A 52 1.35 -0.74 -17.20
CA ARG A 52 0.51 -1.89 -17.53
C ARG A 52 -0.77 -1.85 -16.70
N GLU A 53 -1.90 -2.19 -17.32
CA GLU A 53 -3.18 -2.33 -16.61
C GLU A 53 -3.14 -3.42 -15.53
N ARG A 54 -4.00 -3.30 -14.51
CA ARG A 54 -4.20 -4.27 -13.42
C ARG A 54 -2.96 -4.67 -12.62
N SER A 55 -1.90 -3.89 -12.72
CA SER A 55 -0.58 -4.21 -12.16
C SER A 55 -0.27 -3.33 -10.96
N TRP A 56 0.49 -3.87 -10.02
CA TRP A 56 0.85 -3.17 -8.78
C TRP A 56 2.23 -2.54 -8.90
N TYR A 57 2.34 -1.31 -8.40
CA TYR A 57 3.56 -0.53 -8.43
C TYR A 57 3.80 0.15 -7.08
N TYR A 58 5.07 0.33 -6.73
CA TYR A 58 5.44 1.49 -5.92
C TYR A 58 5.50 2.71 -6.85
N ILE A 59 4.67 3.71 -6.57
CA ILE A 59 4.71 5.00 -7.25
C ILE A 59 5.38 6.00 -6.30
N CYS A 60 6.56 6.47 -6.68
CA CYS A 60 7.33 7.45 -5.93
C CYS A 60 7.42 8.76 -6.71
N VAL A 61 7.13 9.87 -6.04
CA VAL A 61 7.33 11.22 -6.55
C VAL A 61 8.48 11.85 -5.78
N GLU A 62 9.49 12.32 -6.49
CA GLU A 62 10.68 12.97 -5.94
C GLU A 62 10.84 14.37 -6.52
N TRP A 63 11.19 15.33 -5.66
CA TRP A 63 11.43 16.72 -6.05
C TRP A 63 12.93 16.97 -6.11
N GLU A 64 13.43 17.48 -7.23
CA GLU A 64 14.83 17.88 -7.36
C GLU A 64 15.15 19.10 -6.50
N ASN A 65 16.34 19.11 -5.92
CA ASN A 65 16.90 20.27 -5.24
C ASN A 65 17.43 21.28 -6.26
N PHE A 66 16.82 22.45 -6.29
CA PHE A 66 17.24 23.55 -7.16
C PHE A 66 18.69 24.01 -6.88
N ASN A 67 19.14 23.94 -5.63
CA ASN A 67 20.49 24.36 -5.23
C ASN A 67 21.55 23.27 -5.41
N ARG A 68 21.14 22.02 -5.62
CA ARG A 68 22.04 20.87 -5.76
C ARG A 68 21.44 19.83 -6.68
N HIS A 69 21.80 19.93 -7.96
CA HIS A 69 21.41 18.97 -8.98
C HIS A 69 21.67 17.53 -8.51
N ASN A 70 20.71 16.65 -8.79
CA ASN A 70 20.75 15.24 -8.42
C ASN A 70 20.60 14.94 -6.90
N GLU A 71 20.11 15.89 -6.11
CA GLU A 71 19.62 15.60 -4.76
C GLU A 71 18.11 15.80 -4.67
N SER A 72 17.43 14.93 -3.93
CA SER A 72 15.99 15.03 -3.71
C SER A 72 15.70 15.82 -2.44
N THR A 73 14.88 16.88 -2.55
CA THR A 73 14.39 17.66 -1.40
C THR A 73 13.26 16.98 -0.64
N GLY A 74 12.58 16.04 -1.29
CA GLY A 74 11.53 15.21 -0.68
C GLY A 74 11.23 13.97 -1.51
N THR A 75 10.47 13.04 -0.93
CA THR A 75 9.91 11.88 -1.63
C THR A 75 8.57 11.50 -1.00
N ASP A 76 7.56 11.21 -1.82
CA ASP A 76 6.33 10.52 -1.41
C ASP A 76 6.21 9.24 -2.23
N CYS A 77 6.10 8.09 -1.56
CA CYS A 77 5.95 6.79 -2.20
C CYS A 77 4.65 6.14 -1.74
N ARG A 78 3.89 5.53 -2.66
CA ARG A 78 2.68 4.76 -2.35
C ARG A 78 2.62 3.45 -3.11
N ILE A 79 1.95 2.46 -2.52
CA ILE A 79 1.58 1.24 -3.23
C ILE A 79 0.26 1.51 -3.95
N LEU A 80 0.27 1.41 -5.28
CA LEU A 80 -0.91 1.66 -6.09
C LEU A 80 -1.07 0.57 -7.14
N ARG A 81 -2.33 0.25 -7.44
CA ARG A 81 -2.70 -0.61 -8.57
C ARG A 81 -3.23 0.24 -9.71
N THR A 82 -2.75 -0.02 -10.93
CA THR A 82 -3.33 0.61 -12.12
C THR A 82 -4.78 0.16 -12.32
N LEU A 83 -5.58 1.05 -12.91
CA LEU A 83 -7.00 0.79 -13.16
C LEU A 83 -7.17 -0.43 -14.07
N ASP A 84 -8.27 -1.15 -13.87
CA ASP A 84 -8.73 -2.12 -14.86
C ASP A 84 -9.46 -1.45 -16.03
N ARG A 85 -9.81 -2.26 -17.05
CA ARG A 85 -10.62 -1.84 -18.21
C ARG A 85 -11.97 -1.18 -17.87
N PHE A 86 -12.43 -1.28 -16.63
CA PHE A 86 -13.67 -0.68 -16.15
C PHE A 86 -13.41 0.55 -15.25
N GLY A 87 -12.17 1.00 -15.14
CA GLY A 87 -11.77 2.13 -14.31
C GLY A 87 -11.72 1.80 -12.82
N LYS A 88 -11.68 0.53 -12.42
CA LYS A 88 -11.61 0.13 -11.01
C LYS A 88 -10.17 0.04 -10.54
N SER A 89 -9.86 0.73 -9.45
CA SER A 89 -8.62 0.57 -8.69
C SER A 89 -8.77 -0.56 -7.67
N ALA A 90 -7.67 -0.91 -6.99
CA ALA A 90 -7.69 -1.76 -5.80
C ALA A 90 -6.86 -1.13 -4.69
N GLU A 91 -7.41 -1.16 -3.47
CA GLU A 91 -6.75 -0.67 -2.25
C GLU A 91 -6.12 -1.79 -1.43
N THR A 92 -6.30 -3.05 -1.84
CA THR A 92 -5.83 -4.27 -1.16
C THR A 92 -5.60 -5.36 -2.20
N THR A 93 -4.67 -6.27 -1.93
CA THR A 93 -4.43 -7.49 -2.70
C THR A 93 -5.34 -8.65 -2.28
N VAL A 94 -5.97 -8.54 -1.11
CA VAL A 94 -7.01 -9.46 -0.66
C VAL A 94 -8.25 -9.29 -1.53
N SER A 95 -8.55 -10.32 -2.30
CA SER A 95 -9.68 -10.35 -3.23
C SER A 95 -10.98 -10.79 -2.58
N ASP A 96 -10.87 -11.70 -1.60
CA ASP A 96 -12.01 -12.26 -0.89
C ASP A 96 -11.61 -12.61 0.53
N LEU A 97 -12.55 -12.46 1.44
CA LEU A 97 -12.37 -12.70 2.85
C LEU A 97 -13.65 -13.23 3.46
N GLU A 98 -13.61 -14.50 3.86
CA GLU A 98 -14.74 -15.23 4.39
C GLU A 98 -14.49 -15.60 5.86
N ILE A 99 -15.57 -15.58 6.63
CA ILE A 99 -15.59 -16.14 7.99
C ILE A 99 -15.97 -17.60 7.82
N PHE A 100 -15.04 -18.49 8.13
CA PHE A 100 -15.27 -19.92 8.00
C PHE A 100 -16.05 -20.46 9.20
N ASP A 101 -15.63 -20.10 10.41
CA ASP A 101 -16.30 -20.51 11.66
C ASP A 101 -15.95 -19.56 12.82
N ILE A 102 -16.89 -19.35 13.73
CA ILE A 102 -16.67 -18.64 15.00
C ILE A 102 -17.26 -19.51 16.11
N GLY A 103 -16.36 -20.11 16.89
CA GLY A 103 -16.69 -20.89 18.07
C GLY A 103 -16.39 -20.13 19.37
N ALA A 104 -16.69 -20.76 20.51
CA ALA A 104 -16.51 -20.14 21.83
C ALA A 104 -15.05 -19.77 22.16
N THR A 105 -14.08 -20.49 21.58
CA THR A 105 -12.64 -20.30 21.85
C THR A 105 -11.80 -20.23 20.58
N THR A 106 -12.44 -20.12 19.41
CA THR A 106 -11.76 -20.17 18.11
C THR A 106 -12.44 -19.27 17.09
N MET A 107 -11.66 -18.58 16.27
CA MET A 107 -12.15 -17.84 15.10
C MET A 107 -11.36 -18.27 13.87
N GLN A 108 -12.07 -18.65 12.81
CA GLN A 108 -11.50 -19.16 11.57
C GLN A 108 -11.91 -18.27 10.39
N PHE A 109 -10.93 -17.88 9.60
CA PHE A 109 -11.10 -17.04 8.42
C PHE A 109 -10.43 -17.67 7.21
N ARG A 110 -11.00 -17.48 6.04
CA ARG A 110 -10.39 -17.84 4.76
C ARG A 110 -10.15 -16.57 3.96
N ILE A 111 -8.90 -16.36 3.55
CA ILE A 111 -8.48 -15.21 2.75
C ILE A 111 -8.04 -15.70 1.39
N ARG A 112 -8.50 -15.05 0.33
CA ARG A 112 -7.97 -15.24 -1.02
C ARG A 112 -7.19 -14.01 -1.46
N SER A 113 -5.88 -14.18 -1.67
CA SER A 113 -5.01 -13.12 -2.20
C SER A 113 -4.67 -13.39 -3.66
N LEU A 114 -4.87 -12.38 -4.52
CA LEU A 114 -4.58 -12.46 -5.95
C LEU A 114 -3.36 -11.61 -6.29
N VAL A 115 -2.18 -12.14 -5.99
CA VAL A 115 -0.89 -11.55 -6.35
C VAL A 115 -0.09 -12.49 -7.24
N ASP A 116 0.86 -11.90 -7.95
CA ASP A 116 1.85 -12.54 -8.81
C ASP A 116 3.27 -12.05 -8.51
N PHE A 117 3.48 -11.58 -7.27
CA PHE A 117 4.75 -11.12 -6.74
C PHE A 117 4.94 -11.58 -5.28
N PRO A 118 6.19 -11.63 -4.79
CA PRO A 118 6.48 -11.96 -3.39
C PRO A 118 5.77 -11.02 -2.41
N MET A 119 4.98 -11.59 -1.50
CA MET A 119 4.14 -10.88 -0.54
C MET A 119 4.26 -11.53 0.85
N ARG A 120 4.27 -10.69 1.88
CA ARG A 120 4.08 -11.08 3.27
C ARG A 120 2.74 -10.55 3.75
N LEU A 121 1.87 -11.43 4.20
CA LEU A 121 0.58 -11.09 4.81
C LEU A 121 0.64 -11.39 6.30
N THR A 122 0.33 -10.39 7.13
CA THR A 122 0.20 -10.56 8.58
C THR A 122 -1.25 -10.32 8.98
N ALA A 123 -1.90 -11.32 9.56
CA ALA A 123 -3.26 -11.21 10.07
C ALA A 123 -3.25 -11.15 11.60
N SER A 124 -4.04 -10.23 12.16
CA SER A 124 -4.12 -9.98 13.59
C SER A 124 -5.53 -9.59 14.00
N LEU A 125 -5.92 -9.91 15.23
CA LEU A 125 -7.14 -9.39 15.84
C LEU A 125 -6.79 -8.13 16.63
N GLN A 126 -7.49 -7.02 16.37
CA GLN A 126 -7.19 -5.72 16.98
C GLN A 126 -8.46 -5.00 17.46
N GLY A 127 -8.32 -4.21 18.52
CA GLY A 127 -9.35 -3.28 18.98
C GLY A 127 -10.43 -3.89 19.89
N GLY A 128 -10.20 -5.08 20.45
CA GLY A 128 -11.05 -5.67 21.48
C GLY A 128 -10.40 -5.69 22.87
N ASP A 129 -11.20 -5.88 23.91
CA ASP A 129 -10.78 -5.96 25.32
C ASP A 129 -10.23 -7.35 25.71
N GLY A 130 -10.26 -8.30 24.78
CA GLY A 130 -9.70 -9.64 24.96
C GLY A 130 -8.17 -9.63 25.12
N PRO A 131 -7.58 -10.72 25.65
CA PRO A 131 -6.13 -10.90 25.67
C PRO A 131 -5.53 -10.78 24.27
N LEU A 132 -4.31 -10.22 24.17
CA LEU A 132 -3.59 -10.15 22.90
C LEU A 132 -3.34 -11.56 22.34
N VAL A 133 -3.76 -11.77 21.09
CA VAL A 133 -3.59 -13.05 20.38
C VAL A 133 -2.40 -12.90 19.42
N PRO A 134 -1.55 -13.93 19.27
CA PRO A 134 -0.48 -13.91 18.28
C PRO A 134 -1.02 -13.66 16.86
N SER A 135 -0.30 -12.86 16.09
CA SER A 135 -0.58 -12.69 14.67
C SER A 135 -0.13 -13.90 13.86
N HIS A 136 -0.80 -14.12 12.72
CA HIS A 136 -0.41 -15.13 11.74
C HIS A 136 0.32 -14.47 10.59
N VAL A 137 1.48 -15.00 10.20
CA VAL A 137 2.30 -14.47 9.11
C VAL A 137 2.40 -15.51 8.00
N PHE A 138 2.09 -15.10 6.78
CA PHE A 138 2.16 -15.92 5.58
C PHE A 138 3.08 -15.25 4.56
N ASN A 139 3.94 -16.03 3.92
CA ASN A 139 4.77 -15.56 2.82
C ASN A 139 4.43 -16.38 1.58
N TYR A 140 4.11 -15.71 0.48
CA TYR A 140 3.71 -16.33 -0.77
C TYR A 140 4.21 -15.51 -1.96
N ARG A 141 4.23 -16.11 -3.16
CA ARG A 141 4.72 -15.47 -4.39
C ARG A 141 3.68 -15.48 -5.51
N GLU A 142 2.60 -16.22 -5.31
CA GLU A 142 1.55 -16.47 -6.27
C GLU A 142 0.21 -16.42 -5.55
N SER A 143 -0.87 -16.39 -6.32
CA SER A 143 -2.23 -16.33 -5.78
C SER A 143 -2.45 -17.49 -4.82
N SER A 144 -2.93 -17.18 -3.62
CA SER A 144 -2.95 -18.13 -2.50
C SER A 144 -4.25 -17.99 -1.71
N ASP A 145 -4.81 -19.13 -1.33
CA ASP A 145 -5.88 -19.24 -0.34
C ASP A 145 -5.22 -19.54 1.02
N LEU A 146 -5.50 -18.68 2.00
CA LEU A 146 -4.91 -18.71 3.33
C LEU A 146 -6.01 -18.97 4.36
N ASP A 147 -5.91 -20.09 5.06
CA ASP A 147 -6.78 -20.39 6.20
C ASP A 147 -6.10 -19.91 7.49
N ILE A 148 -6.80 -19.05 8.23
CA ILE A 148 -6.33 -18.47 9.50
C ILE A 148 -7.19 -19.01 10.62
N THR A 149 -6.56 -19.52 11.67
CA THR A 149 -7.25 -20.01 12.86
C THR A 149 -6.64 -19.37 14.10
N PHE A 150 -7.38 -18.45 14.70
CA PHE A 150 -7.08 -17.97 16.04
C PHE A 150 -7.69 -18.94 17.05
N ALA A 151 -6.86 -19.57 17.88
CA ALA A 151 -7.28 -20.57 18.86
C ALA A 151 -7.00 -20.12 20.29
N PHE A 152 -7.59 -20.82 21.26
CA PHE A 152 -7.46 -20.54 22.70
C PHE A 152 -7.96 -19.15 23.10
N LEU A 153 -8.98 -18.66 22.39
CA LEU A 153 -9.66 -17.42 22.72
C LEU A 153 -10.43 -17.59 24.03
N LYS A 154 -10.46 -16.53 24.84
CA LYS A 154 -11.26 -16.45 26.04
C LYS A 154 -12.74 -16.42 25.65
N GLN A 155 -13.53 -17.28 26.29
CA GLN A 155 -14.98 -17.27 26.15
C GLN A 155 -15.54 -15.88 26.49
N ASP A 156 -16.54 -15.44 25.72
CA ASP A 156 -17.15 -14.11 25.81
C ASP A 156 -16.17 -12.94 25.70
N GLY A 157 -14.96 -13.17 25.17
CA GLY A 157 -13.99 -12.13 24.87
C GLY A 157 -14.34 -11.38 23.58
N GLU A 158 -14.24 -10.05 23.62
CA GLU A 158 -14.34 -9.20 22.43
C GLU A 158 -12.93 -9.02 21.86
N TYR A 159 -12.70 -9.51 20.63
CA TYR A 159 -11.40 -9.45 19.96
C TYR A 159 -11.32 -8.38 18.87
N GLY A 160 -12.40 -7.61 18.70
CA GLY A 160 -12.48 -6.50 17.76
C GLY A 160 -12.53 -6.96 16.31
N LYS A 161 -11.56 -6.49 15.51
CA LYS A 161 -11.54 -6.58 14.05
C LYS A 161 -10.38 -7.44 13.56
N LEU A 162 -10.55 -8.09 12.40
CA LEU A 162 -9.46 -8.76 11.70
C LEU A 162 -8.68 -7.73 10.87
N CYS A 163 -7.48 -7.38 11.30
CA CYS A 163 -6.58 -6.49 10.57
C CYS A 163 -5.53 -7.29 9.80
N ILE A 164 -5.39 -6.94 8.53
CA ILE A 164 -4.47 -7.55 7.59
C ILE A 164 -3.46 -6.50 7.17
N LEU A 165 -2.18 -6.82 7.36
CA LEU A 165 -1.04 -6.07 6.89
C LEU A 165 -0.44 -6.79 5.69
N GLU A 166 -0.43 -6.12 4.55
CA GLU A 166 0.05 -6.65 3.26
C GLU A 166 1.33 -5.92 2.87
N GLU A 167 2.45 -6.64 2.85
CA GLU A 167 3.77 -6.09 2.59
C GLU A 167 4.43 -6.79 1.39
N PRO A 168 4.52 -6.12 0.24
CA PRO A 168 5.27 -6.66 -0.88
C PRO A 168 6.75 -6.79 -0.52
N LEU A 169 7.33 -7.96 -0.76
CA LEU A 169 8.73 -8.25 -0.45
C LEU A 169 9.69 -7.83 -1.58
N VAL A 170 9.19 -6.99 -2.48
CA VAL A 170 9.91 -6.45 -3.63
C VAL A 170 10.55 -5.15 -3.22
N THR A 171 11.78 -4.92 -3.69
CA THR A 171 12.54 -3.70 -3.47
C THR A 171 13.07 -3.16 -4.78
N GLY A 172 13.37 -1.86 -4.82
CA GLY A 172 13.95 -1.22 -6.00
C GLY A 172 14.50 0.15 -5.67
N TYR A 173 15.04 0.83 -6.68
CA TYR A 173 15.58 2.17 -6.52
C TYR A 173 14.79 3.15 -7.37
N THR A 174 14.52 4.33 -6.82
CA THR A 174 13.94 5.44 -7.57
C THR A 174 14.90 5.98 -8.62
N ALA A 175 14.40 6.82 -9.53
CA ALA A 175 15.23 7.51 -10.52
C ALA A 175 16.36 8.35 -9.89
N MET A 176 16.12 8.91 -8.70
CA MET A 176 17.12 9.66 -7.93
C MET A 176 17.94 8.77 -6.96
N GLY A 177 17.85 7.45 -7.09
CA GLY A 177 18.69 6.49 -6.35
C GLY A 177 18.25 6.17 -4.92
N ARG A 178 17.02 6.50 -4.51
CA ARG A 178 16.50 6.13 -3.18
C ARG A 178 15.98 4.70 -3.18
N LEU A 179 16.32 3.94 -2.14
CA LEU A 179 15.79 2.59 -1.94
C LEU A 179 14.30 2.67 -1.56
N VAL A 180 13.48 1.89 -2.26
CA VAL A 180 12.06 1.66 -1.96
C VAL A 180 11.90 0.25 -1.42
N ALA A 181 11.49 0.13 -0.16
CA ALA A 181 11.31 -1.14 0.54
C ALA A 181 10.40 -0.96 1.77
N GLY A 182 9.80 -2.05 2.25
CA GLY A 182 9.10 -2.09 3.54
C GLY A 182 7.82 -1.27 3.62
N MET A 183 7.21 -0.98 2.47
CA MET A 183 5.90 -0.34 2.41
C MET A 183 4.81 -1.39 2.57
N ASN A 184 3.68 -1.00 3.16
CA ASN A 184 2.58 -1.91 3.41
C ASN A 184 1.21 -1.26 3.16
N ILE A 185 0.21 -2.12 3.02
CA ILE A 185 -1.21 -1.78 3.04
C ILE A 185 -1.77 -2.41 4.30
N GLU A 186 -2.45 -1.61 5.13
CA GLU A 186 -3.19 -2.13 6.29
C GLU A 186 -4.69 -1.97 6.05
N LYS A 187 -5.44 -3.06 6.22
CA LYS A 187 -6.90 -3.03 6.13
C LYS A 187 -7.52 -3.91 7.20
N CYS A 188 -8.44 -3.31 7.96
CA CYS A 188 -9.19 -4.01 8.99
C CYS A 188 -10.61 -4.32 8.52
N TYR A 189 -11.04 -5.54 8.77
CA TYR A 189 -12.30 -6.12 8.35
C TYR A 189 -13.12 -6.51 9.57
N PHE A 190 -14.45 -6.38 9.40
CA PHE A 190 -15.48 -6.70 10.38
C PHE A 190 -15.37 -5.91 11.71
N GLY A 191 -16.41 -5.15 12.06
CA GLY A 191 -16.53 -4.50 13.37
C GLY A 191 -17.64 -5.16 14.19
N ASP A 192 -17.40 -5.31 15.49
CA ASP A 192 -18.34 -5.75 16.54
C ASP A 192 -18.74 -7.25 16.54
N TYR A 193 -17.77 -8.15 16.76
CA TYR A 193 -18.10 -9.50 17.26
C TYR A 193 -18.12 -9.51 18.78
N ARG A 194 -19.32 -9.39 19.37
CA ARG A 194 -19.59 -10.15 20.59
C ARG A 194 -19.68 -11.61 20.16
N ASN A 195 -18.94 -12.51 20.83
CA ASN A 195 -19.18 -13.95 20.74
C ASN A 195 -20.62 -14.19 21.21
N ALA A 196 -21.57 -14.11 20.28
CA ALA A 196 -22.97 -14.35 20.56
C ALA A 196 -23.16 -15.85 20.65
N LEU A 197 -23.26 -16.31 21.90
CA LEU A 197 -23.88 -17.57 22.28
C LEU A 197 -25.08 -17.87 21.38
N PHE A 198 -25.06 -19.02 20.70
CA PHE A 198 -26.25 -19.84 20.56
C PHE A 198 -26.41 -20.67 21.84
#